data_AF-A0A4U6CKK2-F1
#
_entry.id   AF-A0A4U6CKK2-F1
#
_cell.length_a   1.000
_cell.length_b   1.000
_cell.length_c   1.000
_cell.angle_alpha   90.00
_cell.angle_beta   90.00
_cell.angle_gamma   90.00
#
_symmetry.space_group_name_H-M   'P 1'
#
loop_
_entity.id
_entity.type
_entity.pdbx_description
1 polymer ?
#
loop_
_entity_poly.entity_id
_entity_poly.type
_entity_poly.pdbx_seq_one_letter_code
_entity_poly.pdbx_strand_id
1 'polypeptide(L)'
;MCCSLLALVFADQTESGDLDMLKVLKMLLIHDVVEIDCGDTFLYDQQGREQAVLTERDAAARIFGLLPEKIGNEMLALWQEFEERITPEAKYAASMDALQPLLN
;
A
#
# COMPACT_ATOMS: atom_id res chain seq x y z
N MET A 1 7.44 1.22 6.39
CA MET A 1 8.08 0.01 7.01
C MET A 1 7.66 -0.25 8.46
N CYS A 2 7.38 0.78 9.29
CA CYS A 2 6.83 0.57 10.64
C CYS A 2 5.33 0.18 10.63
N CYS A 3 4.60 0.46 9.54
CA CYS A 3 3.17 0.18 9.39
C CYS A 3 2.85 -1.32 9.51
N SER A 4 3.73 -2.19 9.01
CA SER A 4 3.55 -3.65 9.06
C SER A 4 3.60 -4.20 10.50
N LEU A 5 4.45 -3.63 11.35
CA LEU A 5 4.50 -4.01 12.76
C LEU A 5 3.26 -3.54 13.51
N LEU A 6 2.80 -2.32 13.20
CA LEU A 6 1.56 -1.78 13.76
C LEU A 6 0.37 -2.68 13.40
N ALA A 7 0.24 -3.08 12.14
CA ALA A 7 -0.79 -4.02 11.69
C ALA A 7 -0.76 -5.36 12.45
N LEU A 8 0.41 -5.89 12.80
CA LEU A 8 0.50 -7.11 13.62
C LEU A 8 0.01 -6.89 15.06
N VAL A 9 0.37 -5.76 15.67
CA VAL A 9 -0.02 -5.44 17.04
C VAL A 9 -1.53 -5.23 17.16
N PHE A 10 -2.15 -4.67 16.12
CA PHE A 10 -3.58 -4.36 16.09
C PHE A 10 -4.44 -5.43 15.39
N ALA A 11 -3.86 -6.58 15.01
CA ALA A 11 -4.57 -7.62 14.27
C ALA A 11 -5.79 -8.18 15.04
N ASP A 12 -5.68 -8.31 16.36
CA ASP A 12 -6.75 -8.82 17.23
C ASP A 12 -7.83 -7.77 17.57
N GLN A 13 -7.63 -6.51 17.17
CA GLN A 13 -8.54 -5.40 17.46
C GLN A 13 -9.53 -5.13 16.32
N THR A 14 -9.51 -5.95 15.27
CA THR A 14 -10.39 -5.74 14.10
C THR A 14 -11.72 -6.45 14.30
N GLU A 15 -12.81 -5.75 14.03
CA GLU A 15 -14.15 -6.36 13.93
C GLU A 15 -14.34 -7.11 12.59
N SER A 16 -13.34 -7.06 11.71
CA SER A 16 -13.43 -7.39 10.29
C SER A 16 -13.09 -8.86 9.98
N GLY A 17 -13.73 -9.82 10.65
CA GLY A 17 -13.56 -11.26 10.36
C GLY A 17 -12.10 -11.77 10.36
N ASP A 18 -11.88 -12.97 9.81
CA ASP A 18 -10.52 -13.52 9.62
C ASP A 18 -9.84 -12.80 8.42
N LEU A 19 -9.14 -11.71 8.70
CA LEU A 19 -8.29 -11.04 7.72
C LEU A 19 -7.11 -11.93 7.33
N ASP A 20 -6.76 -11.97 6.03
CA ASP A 20 -5.48 -12.54 5.61
C ASP A 20 -4.34 -11.58 5.96
N MET A 21 -3.78 -11.77 7.16
CA MET A 21 -2.68 -10.93 7.65
C MET A 21 -1.41 -11.05 6.79
N LEU A 22 -1.17 -12.18 6.11
CA LEU A 22 -0.03 -12.29 5.21
C LEU A 22 -0.23 -11.36 4.00
N LYS A 23 -1.46 -11.28 3.50
CA LYS A 23 -1.82 -10.35 2.42
C LYS A 23 -1.68 -8.89 2.86
N VAL A 24 -2.21 -8.53 4.04
CA VAL A 24 -2.07 -7.18 4.63
C VAL A 24 -0.59 -6.79 4.76
N LEU A 25 0.24 -7.69 5.29
CA LEU A 25 1.67 -7.44 5.45
C LEU A 25 2.36 -7.23 4.11
N LYS A 26 2.05 -8.06 3.10
CA LYS A 26 2.57 -7.88 1.74
C LYS A 26 2.19 -6.50 1.18
N MET A 27 0.93 -6.09 1.30
CA MET A 27 0.48 -4.76 0.85
C MET A 27 1.28 -3.65 1.53
N LEU A 28 1.37 -3.65 2.86
CA LEU A 28 2.09 -2.62 3.63
C LEU A 28 3.60 -2.60 3.36
N LEU A 29 4.19 -3.72 2.93
CA LEU A 29 5.61 -3.76 2.55
C LEU A 29 5.86 -3.13 1.18
N ILE A 30 4.87 -3.15 0.28
CA ILE A 30 5.03 -2.71 -1.12
C ILE A 30 4.31 -1.41 -1.47
N HIS A 31 3.39 -0.91 -0.64
CA HIS A 31 2.55 0.26 -0.99
C HIS A 31 3.37 1.48 -1.41
N ASP A 32 4.43 1.82 -0.66
CA ASP A 32 5.30 2.97 -0.95
C ASP A 32 6.43 2.66 -1.94
N VAL A 33 6.54 1.46 -2.50
CA VAL A 33 7.66 1.11 -3.39
C VAL A 33 7.67 1.98 -4.65
N VAL A 34 6.51 2.45 -5.09
CA VAL A 34 6.37 3.36 -6.23
C VAL A 34 6.99 4.74 -5.98
N GLU A 35 7.14 5.16 -4.72
CA GLU A 35 7.77 6.43 -4.34
C GLU A 35 9.26 6.48 -4.70
N ILE A 36 9.90 5.34 -5.00
CA ILE A 36 11.27 5.29 -5.53
C ILE A 36 11.40 6.15 -6.80
N ASP A 37 10.37 6.17 -7.64
CA ASP A 37 10.37 6.93 -8.90
C ASP A 37 9.60 8.24 -8.80
N CYS A 38 8.52 8.27 -8.02
CA CYS A 38 7.65 9.45 -7.91
C CYS A 38 8.16 10.48 -6.90
N GLY A 39 8.98 10.06 -5.93
CA GLY A 39 9.25 10.81 -4.71
C GLY A 39 8.05 10.79 -3.76
N ASP A 40 8.31 11.13 -2.49
CA ASP A 40 7.28 11.26 -1.47
C ASP A 40 6.38 12.47 -1.79
N THR A 41 5.13 12.19 -2.16
CA THR A 41 4.14 13.23 -2.44
C THR A 41 3.36 13.51 -1.16
N PHE A 42 3.68 14.62 -0.51
CA PHE A 42 3.05 14.99 0.77
C PHE A 42 1.51 14.94 0.67
N LEU A 43 0.89 14.28 1.65
CA LEU A 43 -0.55 13.97 1.76
C LEU A 43 -1.52 15.14 1.48
N TYR A 44 -1.04 16.39 1.53
CA TYR A 44 -1.79 17.63 1.43
C TYR A 44 -1.68 18.35 0.07
N ASP A 45 -0.94 17.84 -0.91
CA ASP A 45 -0.87 18.47 -2.25
C ASP A 45 -2.05 18.03 -3.14
N GLN A 46 -3.15 18.78 -3.05
CA GLN A 46 -4.37 18.54 -3.85
C GLN A 46 -4.19 18.79 -5.35
N GLN A 47 -3.24 19.62 -5.78
CA GLN A 47 -3.04 19.94 -7.20
C GLN A 47 -2.19 18.89 -7.93
N GLY A 48 -1.36 18.14 -7.20
CA GLY A 48 -0.52 17.08 -7.77
C GLY A 48 -1.24 15.72 -7.96
N ARG A 49 -2.37 15.47 -7.31
CA ARG A 49 -2.97 14.12 -7.20
C ARG A 49 -3.31 13.44 -8.53
N GLU A 50 -3.90 14.13 -9.49
CA GLU A 50 -4.28 13.50 -10.77
C GLU A 50 -3.05 13.14 -11.62
N GLN A 51 -2.02 13.98 -11.58
CA GLN A 51 -0.75 13.72 -12.27
C GLN A 51 0.09 12.68 -11.52
N ALA A 52 0.00 12.66 -10.18
CA ALA A 52 0.65 11.67 -9.32
C ALA A 52 0.12 10.27 -9.59
N VAL A 53 -1.20 10.06 -9.72
CA VAL A 53 -1.79 8.74 -10.00
C VAL A 53 -1.29 8.14 -11.31
N LEU A 54 -1.11 8.95 -12.36
CA LEU A 54 -0.53 8.46 -13.62
C LEU A 54 0.95 8.11 -13.46
N THR A 55 1.69 8.94 -12.72
CA THR A 55 3.12 8.75 -12.47
C THR A 55 3.36 7.51 -11.59
N GLU A 56 2.53 7.28 -10.59
CA GLU A 56 2.56 6.13 -9.68
C GLU A 56 2.24 4.82 -10.41
N ARG A 57 1.27 4.84 -11.34
CA ARG A 57 0.97 3.66 -12.16
C ARG A 57 2.11 3.31 -13.12
N ASP A 58 2.73 4.31 -13.74
CA ASP A 58 3.90 4.11 -14.60
C ASP A 58 5.10 3.61 -13.79
N ALA A 59 5.31 4.14 -12.59
CA ALA A 59 6.32 3.67 -11.64
C ALA A 59 6.06 2.23 -11.21
N ALA A 60 4.82 1.89 -10.83
CA ALA A 60 4.43 0.54 -10.46
C ALA A 60 4.70 -0.45 -11.61
N ALA A 61 4.26 -0.11 -12.82
CA ALA A 61 4.48 -0.94 -14.00
C ALA A 61 5.97 -1.15 -14.28
N ARG A 62 6.79 -0.10 -14.14
CA ARG A 62 8.24 -0.18 -14.34
C ARG A 62 8.91 -1.03 -13.26
N ILE A 63 8.65 -0.75 -11.98
CA ILE A 63 9.33 -1.38 -10.84
C ILE A 63 8.92 -2.84 -10.71
N PHE A 64 7.61 -3.15 -10.72
CA PHE A 64 7.16 -4.53 -10.64
C PHE A 64 7.44 -5.31 -11.93
N GLY A 65 7.60 -4.61 -13.07
CA GLY A 65 8.07 -5.20 -14.34
C GLY A 65 9.53 -5.65 -14.34
N LEU A 66 10.35 -5.25 -13.36
CA LEU A 66 11.71 -5.78 -13.18
C LEU A 66 11.74 -7.18 -12.58
N LEU A 67 10.63 -7.61 -11.96
CA LEU A 67 10.51 -8.92 -11.33
C LEU A 67 10.13 -10.00 -12.37
N PRO A 68 10.36 -11.29 -12.07
CA PRO A 68 9.81 -12.37 -12.89
C PRO A 68 8.29 -12.21 -13.05
N GLU A 69 7.80 -12.42 -14.27
CA GLU A 69 6.42 -12.09 -14.69
C GLU A 69 5.34 -12.47 -13.67
N LYS A 70 5.37 -13.69 -13.14
CA LYS A 70 4.41 -14.17 -12.14
C LYS A 70 4.43 -13.32 -10.86
N ILE A 71 5.62 -13.01 -10.35
CA ILE A 71 5.80 -12.25 -9.11
C ILE A 71 5.46 -10.78 -9.35
N GLY A 72 5.92 -10.21 -10.48
CA GLY A 72 5.60 -8.83 -10.86
C GLY A 72 4.10 -8.59 -10.94
N ASN A 73 3.37 -9.50 -11.60
CA ASN A 73 1.91 -9.41 -11.71
C ASN A 73 1.20 -9.55 -10.35
N GLU A 74 1.69 -10.43 -9.45
CA GLU A 74 1.15 -10.54 -8.09
C GLU A 74 1.34 -9.25 -7.29
N MET A 75 2.54 -8.67 -7.31
CA MET A 75 2.86 -7.45 -6.58
C MET A 75 2.10 -6.24 -7.13
N LEU A 76 2.00 -6.12 -8.45
CA LEU A 76 1.23 -5.05 -9.09
C LEU A 76 -0.26 -5.15 -8.72
N ALA A 77 -0.84 -6.35 -8.73
CA ALA A 77 -2.24 -6.56 -8.33
C ALA A 77 -2.46 -6.22 -6.84
N LEU A 78 -1.54 -6.59 -5.96
CA LEU A 78 -1.62 -6.25 -4.54
C LEU A 78 -1.50 -4.74 -4.29
N TRP A 79 -0.60 -4.07 -5.01
CA TRP A 79 -0.45 -2.62 -4.95
C TRP A 79 -1.73 -1.91 -5.43
N GLN A 80 -2.29 -2.35 -6.57
CA GLN A 80 -3.57 -1.81 -7.07
C GLN A 80 -4.72 -2.00 -6.08
N GLU A 81 -4.81 -3.18 -5.46
CA GLU A 81 -5.84 -3.46 -4.45
C GLU A 81 -5.71 -2.54 -3.23
N PHE A 82 -4.48 -2.26 -2.78
CA PHE A 82 -4.22 -1.32 -1.70
C PHE A 82 -4.69 0.10 -2.06
N GLU A 83 -4.37 0.58 -3.26
CA GLU A 83 -4.78 1.90 -3.75
C GLU A 83 -6.31 2.05 -3.86
N GLU A 84 -7.01 0.99 -4.27
CA GLU A 84 -8.48 1.00 -4.38
C GLU A 84 -9.18 1.11 -3.02
N ARG A 85 -8.59 0.56 -1.94
CA ARG A 85 -9.14 0.58 -0.57
C ARG A 85 -10.56 0.01 -0.47
N ILE A 86 -10.88 -1.01 -1.28
CA ILE A 86 -12.22 -1.63 -1.32
C ILE A 86 -12.30 -2.86 -0.42
N THR A 87 -11.30 -3.75 -0.48
CA THR A 87 -11.29 -5.02 0.25
C THR A 87 -11.06 -4.81 1.76
N PRO A 88 -11.49 -5.75 2.62
CA PRO A 88 -11.24 -5.67 4.05
C PRO A 88 -9.75 -5.49 4.38
N GLU A 89 -8.88 -6.22 3.69
CA GLU A 89 -7.43 -6.15 3.87
C GLU A 89 -6.86 -4.80 3.44
N ALA A 90 -7.28 -4.27 2.29
CA ALA A 90 -6.82 -2.96 1.81
C ALA A 90 -7.31 -1.82 2.72
N LYS A 91 -8.56 -1.88 3.19
CA LYS A 91 -9.09 -0.91 4.17
C LYS A 91 -8.33 -0.95 5.47
N TYR A 92 -8.04 -2.16 5.97
CA TYR A 92 -7.28 -2.34 7.18
C TYR A 92 -5.84 -1.81 7.03
N ALA A 93 -5.14 -2.19 5.96
CA ALA A 93 -3.80 -1.72 5.66
C ALA A 93 -3.75 -0.18 5.55
N ALA A 94 -4.63 0.43 4.77
CA ALA A 94 -4.71 1.88 4.64
C ALA A 94 -5.02 2.59 5.98
N SER A 95 -5.80 1.96 6.86
CA SER A 95 -6.07 2.51 8.20
C SER A 95 -4.83 2.47 9.09
N MET A 96 -4.04 1.39 9.02
CA MET A 96 -2.79 1.27 9.77
C MET A 96 -1.74 2.27 9.29
N ASP A 97 -1.65 2.46 7.97
CA ASP A 97 -0.77 3.46 7.38
C ASP A 97 -1.15 4.89 7.81
N ALA A 98 -2.45 5.24 7.76
CA ALA A 98 -2.93 6.53 8.23
C ALA A 98 -2.78 6.75 9.75
N LEU A 99 -2.81 5.69 10.55
CA LEU A 99 -2.65 5.75 12.00
C LEU A 99 -1.19 6.01 12.42
N GLN A 100 -0.21 5.47 11.67
CA GLN A 100 1.19 5.56 12.05
C GLN A 100 1.68 7.02 12.24
N PRO A 101 1.41 7.98 11.33
CA PRO A 101 1.79 9.38 11.52
C PRO A 101 1.19 10.04 12.76
N LEU A 102 0.06 9.57 13.28
CA LEU A 102 -0.60 10.15 14.46
C LEU A 102 0.04 9.70 15.79
N LEU A 103 0.83 8.61 15.76
CA LEU A 103 1.49 8.05 16.94
C LEU A 103 2.92 8.57 17.15
N ASN A 104 3.44 9.36 16.20
CA ASN A 104 4.81 9.89 16.20
C ASN A 104 4.87 11.39 16.51
#